data_AF-A0A5J5UPP8-F1
#
_entry.id   AF-A0A5J5UPP8-F1
#
_cell.length_a   1.000
_cell.length_b   1.000
_cell.length_c   1.000
_cell.angle_alpha   90.00
_cell.angle_beta   90.00
_cell.angle_gamma   90.00
#
_symmetry.space_group_name_H-M   'P 1'
#
loop_
_entity.id
_entity.type
_entity.pdbx_description
1 polymer ?
#
loop_
_entity_poly.entity_id
_entity_poly.type
_entity_poly.pdbx_seq_one_letter_code
_entity_poly.pdbx_strand_id
1 'polypeptide(L)'
;MSLPSVEIKNASLEDNKLNESESSQTTPVSAPAHSLTIEQSKIDCDGMKDSIPDFESPTPRSSFSPVGIPAPSAVSADLQVHPGEVLVPAVVDQFQGQALAALRVLKVIEAEALPGELCTRREYARWLVAASSALSRNVVSKVYPSMYVENVTELAFDDIIPEDPDFSSIQGLAEAGLISSKLSNQDLLNYNRGPVYFSPESPLSRQDLVSWKMALEKRQLPEADREILYQLSGFIDIDKINPDAWPALVADLSTGEPGIIALAFGCTRLFQPNKPVTKAQAAVAIATGEASDLVSEELARIEAESVAENAVSAHNALVAEVEKDVNANFEKELSIEREKIDAFEKMAEEAKRELERIRAEREEENMVLMKDRAAISAETKILSRLRREVEEQLESMINDKVEISYERERISKLRKETEDETQEIVRLQHELEVERKALSMARAWAEDEAKRAREQAKALEEAREQCERQGVKVVVDNDLHEESVAGDTWVNVGKQVAVEGTISRGETLVGKLKILASEVKGKSREFIDKIVQRIQYLISVLRKWASDAGAKAEELKDGAVLKARGSVQEMQQTTAGFSSAVKEGAKRVAGDCREGVEKLTQRFRT
;
A
#
# COMPACT_ATOMS: atom_id res chain seq x y z
N MET A 1 18.06 22.81 24.25
CA MET A 1 17.78 24.18 24.76
C MET A 1 16.72 24.82 23.89
N SER A 2 15.95 25.75 24.45
CA SER A 2 14.99 26.63 23.78
C SER A 2 13.69 25.99 23.26
N LEU A 3 12.67 26.05 24.11
CA LEU A 3 11.25 26.12 23.74
C LEU A 3 10.96 27.43 22.97
N PRO A 4 9.82 27.50 22.27
CA PRO A 4 9.04 28.72 22.19
C PRO A 4 7.67 28.56 22.89
N SER A 5 7.42 29.41 23.88
CA SER A 5 6.07 29.62 24.43
C SER A 5 5.26 30.52 23.49
N VAL A 6 3.96 30.28 23.35
CA VAL A 6 3.01 31.26 22.80
C VAL A 6 1.76 31.28 23.69
N GLU A 7 1.43 32.47 24.19
CA GLU A 7 0.24 32.75 24.99
C GLU A 7 -1.03 32.71 24.12
N ILE A 8 -2.13 32.14 24.63
CA ILE A 8 -3.47 32.48 24.14
C ILE A 8 -4.40 32.80 25.33
N LYS A 9 -5.03 33.96 25.19
CA LYS A 9 -5.79 34.76 26.16
C LYS A 9 -7.00 34.05 26.78
N ASN A 10 -7.26 34.37 28.05
CA ASN A 10 -8.60 34.28 28.63
C ASN A 10 -9.54 35.33 27.99
N ALA A 11 -10.82 34.97 27.82
CA ALA A 11 -11.91 35.90 27.54
C ALA A 11 -13.13 35.51 28.39
N SER A 12 -13.90 36.51 28.82
CA SER A 12 -14.98 36.44 29.81
C SER A 12 -16.28 35.86 29.24
N LEU A 13 -17.09 35.22 30.11
CA LEU A 13 -18.52 35.08 29.88
C LEU A 13 -19.19 36.46 29.97
N GLU A 14 -20.11 36.75 29.06
CA GLU A 14 -21.11 37.82 29.20
C GLU A 14 -22.50 37.23 29.46
N ASP A 15 -23.28 37.96 30.26
CA ASP A 15 -24.66 37.66 30.60
C ASP A 15 -25.59 37.66 29.37
N ASN A 16 -26.65 36.85 29.44
CA ASN A 16 -27.88 37.13 28.70
C ASN A 16 -29.11 36.89 29.60
N LYS A 17 -29.66 37.99 30.13
CA LYS A 17 -31.02 38.04 30.68
C LYS A 17 -32.02 38.25 29.55
N LEU A 18 -33.15 37.53 29.57
CA LEU A 18 -34.43 38.07 29.11
C LEU A 18 -35.59 37.56 29.98
N ASN A 19 -36.54 38.46 30.22
CA ASN A 19 -37.76 38.31 31.04
C ASN A 19 -38.74 37.30 30.40
N GLU A 20 -39.57 36.53 31.11
CA GLU A 20 -40.57 36.88 32.14
C GLU A 20 -41.83 37.59 31.57
N SER A 21 -42.92 36.82 31.38
CA SER A 21 -44.32 37.28 31.52
C SER A 21 -45.32 36.11 31.35
N GLU A 22 -46.11 35.83 32.40
CA GLU A 22 -47.52 35.33 32.43
C GLU A 22 -47.91 34.08 31.60
N SER A 23 -48.71 33.10 32.07
CA SER A 23 -49.47 32.87 33.31
C SER A 23 -49.76 31.34 33.40
N SER A 24 -50.43 30.70 34.37
CA SER A 24 -51.41 31.11 35.39
C SER A 24 -51.27 30.30 36.70
N GLN A 25 -52.05 30.65 37.72
CA GLN A 25 -52.17 29.92 38.99
C GLN A 25 -53.18 28.76 38.94
N THR A 26 -52.97 27.73 39.78
CA THR A 26 -53.99 27.25 40.74
C THR A 26 -53.31 26.51 41.90
N THR A 27 -53.30 27.13 43.08
CA THR A 27 -52.98 26.48 44.37
C THR A 27 -54.01 26.97 45.40
N PRO A 28 -54.69 26.09 46.15
CA PRO A 28 -55.53 26.51 47.25
C PRO A 28 -54.69 26.69 48.53
N VAL A 29 -54.71 27.90 49.09
CA VAL A 29 -54.29 28.16 50.48
C VAL A 29 -55.54 28.55 51.26
N SER A 30 -55.71 28.02 52.47
CA SER A 30 -56.64 28.57 53.46
C SER A 30 -56.02 28.44 54.85
N ALA A 31 -55.68 29.60 55.42
CA ALA A 31 -55.24 29.76 56.80
C ALA A 31 -56.44 30.11 57.71
N PRO A 32 -56.34 29.94 59.04
CA PRO A 32 -57.51 29.97 59.92
C PRO A 32 -57.83 31.37 60.45
N ALA A 33 -59.11 31.73 60.53
CA ALA A 33 -59.61 32.82 61.37
C ALA A 33 -61.12 32.74 61.62
N HIS A 34 -61.54 32.23 62.79
CA HIS A 34 -62.85 32.54 63.37
C HIS A 34 -62.71 32.77 64.88
N SER A 35 -62.41 34.01 65.24
CA SER A 35 -62.61 34.54 66.59
C SER A 35 -64.11 34.76 66.82
N LEU A 36 -64.66 34.20 67.90
CA LEU A 36 -66.00 34.52 68.36
C LEU A 36 -65.93 35.49 69.55
N THR A 37 -66.59 36.62 69.37
CA THR A 37 -66.70 37.73 70.32
C THR A 37 -67.45 37.31 71.58
N ILE A 38 -66.85 37.52 72.75
CA ILE A 38 -67.57 37.54 74.03
C ILE A 38 -67.95 39.00 74.31
N GLU A 39 -69.25 39.30 74.37
CA GLU A 39 -69.73 40.61 74.79
C GLU A 39 -69.46 40.84 76.29
N GLN A 40 -68.81 41.96 76.60
CA GLN A 40 -68.75 42.50 77.95
C GLN A 40 -70.08 43.20 78.26
N SER A 41 -70.92 42.60 79.11
CA SER A 41 -71.99 43.33 79.78
C SER A 41 -71.56 43.67 81.21
N LYS A 42 -71.48 44.97 81.48
CA LYS A 42 -71.06 45.54 82.76
C LYS A 42 -72.30 46.01 83.52
N ILE A 43 -72.53 45.48 84.71
CA ILE A 43 -73.51 46.04 85.66
C ILE A 43 -72.79 46.23 87.00
N ASP A 44 -72.49 47.49 87.30
CA ASP A 44 -72.03 47.92 88.62
C ASP A 44 -73.26 48.10 89.54
N CYS A 45 -73.19 47.60 90.79
CA CYS A 45 -74.03 48.01 91.91
C CYS A 45 -73.27 47.78 93.23
N ASP A 46 -72.77 48.86 93.83
CA ASP A 46 -72.22 48.89 95.20
C ASP A 46 -73.34 49.20 96.22
N GLY A 47 -73.27 48.70 97.47
CA GLY A 47 -74.33 48.99 98.45
C GLY A 47 -74.52 48.12 99.70
N MET A 48 -73.47 47.91 100.50
CA MET A 48 -73.52 48.02 101.98
C MET A 48 -74.37 47.07 102.89
N LYS A 49 -73.62 46.36 103.76
CA LYS A 49 -73.88 46.00 105.20
C LYS A 49 -74.77 44.82 105.65
N ASP A 50 -74.13 44.03 106.51
CA ASP A 50 -74.60 43.39 107.77
C ASP A 50 -75.96 42.68 107.83
N SER A 51 -75.94 41.34 107.87
CA SER A 51 -76.63 40.51 108.89
C SER A 51 -76.28 39.02 108.77
N ILE A 52 -75.95 38.37 109.89
CA ILE A 52 -75.85 36.90 110.03
C ILE A 52 -77.26 36.36 110.33
N PRO A 53 -77.67 35.25 109.68
CA PRO A 53 -78.10 34.09 110.48
C PRO A 53 -77.68 32.72 109.92
N ASP A 54 -77.09 31.94 110.82
CA ASP A 54 -77.16 30.48 111.03
C ASP A 54 -77.84 29.50 110.05
N PHE A 55 -77.15 28.35 109.90
CA PHE A 55 -77.64 26.98 109.65
C PHE A 55 -78.53 26.66 108.42
N GLU A 56 -77.91 26.04 107.40
CA GLU A 56 -78.34 24.69 106.97
C GLU A 56 -77.21 23.96 106.22
N SER A 57 -77.01 22.67 106.50
CA SER A 57 -76.03 21.81 105.82
C SER A 57 -76.70 21.10 104.63
N PRO A 58 -76.16 21.20 103.39
CA PRO A 58 -76.67 20.42 102.27
C PRO A 58 -76.38 18.94 102.48
N THR A 59 -77.42 18.12 102.52
CA THR A 59 -77.31 16.66 102.49
C THR A 59 -76.73 16.23 101.13
N PRO A 60 -75.81 15.25 101.07
CA PRO A 60 -75.25 14.79 99.80
C PRO A 60 -76.32 14.04 99.00
N ARG A 61 -76.88 14.69 97.99
CA ARG A 61 -77.94 14.13 97.15
C ARG A 61 -77.65 14.30 95.66
N SER A 62 -76.86 13.39 95.11
CA SER A 62 -77.17 12.75 93.84
C SER A 62 -76.21 11.59 93.57
N SER A 63 -76.74 10.37 93.48
CA SER A 63 -76.02 9.23 92.95
C SER A 63 -75.78 9.44 91.45
N PHE A 64 -74.56 9.83 91.07
CA PHE A 64 -74.15 9.89 89.68
C PHE A 64 -73.94 8.48 89.14
N SER A 65 -74.97 7.92 88.51
CA SER A 65 -74.86 6.69 87.70
C SER A 65 -74.61 7.07 86.24
N PRO A 66 -73.38 6.94 85.70
CA PRO A 66 -73.11 7.17 84.29
C PRO A 66 -73.66 6.00 83.46
N VAL A 67 -74.95 6.06 83.12
CA VAL A 67 -75.58 5.10 82.20
C VAL A 67 -74.95 5.28 80.82
N GLY A 68 -74.26 4.24 80.34
CA GLY A 68 -73.76 4.19 78.98
C GLY A 68 -74.91 4.23 77.97
N ILE A 69 -74.67 4.76 76.77
CA ILE A 69 -75.68 4.83 75.71
C ILE A 69 -76.12 3.38 75.40
N PRO A 70 -77.43 3.03 75.52
CA PRO A 70 -77.86 1.66 75.36
C PRO A 70 -77.71 1.21 73.90
N ALA A 71 -76.96 0.14 73.69
CA ALA A 71 -76.90 -0.53 72.40
C ALA A 71 -78.25 -1.22 72.09
N PRO A 72 -78.70 -1.26 70.82
CA PRO A 72 -79.86 -2.06 70.43
C PRO A 72 -79.58 -3.54 70.74
N SER A 73 -80.46 -4.15 71.55
CA SER A 73 -80.17 -5.40 72.23
C SER A 73 -80.58 -6.65 71.42
N ALA A 74 -79.64 -7.59 71.32
CA ALA A 74 -79.92 -9.02 71.34
C ALA A 74 -79.08 -9.66 72.46
N VAL A 75 -79.66 -10.64 73.15
CA VAL A 75 -79.26 -11.08 74.50
C VAL A 75 -78.23 -12.21 74.45
N SER A 76 -77.21 -12.16 75.33
CA SER A 76 -76.91 -13.24 76.30
C SER A 76 -75.84 -12.83 77.31
N ALA A 77 -75.97 -13.35 78.53
CA ALA A 77 -75.04 -13.15 79.64
C ALA A 77 -74.16 -14.40 79.85
N ASP A 78 -73.22 -14.26 80.78
CA ASP A 78 -72.33 -15.29 81.34
C ASP A 78 -71.29 -15.92 80.40
N LEU A 79 -70.02 -15.56 80.64
CA LEU A 79 -68.93 -16.52 80.77
C LEU A 79 -67.74 -15.84 81.50
N GLN A 80 -67.44 -16.26 82.73
CA GLN A 80 -66.10 -16.06 83.31
C GLN A 80 -65.25 -17.25 82.87
N VAL A 81 -64.26 -17.01 82.00
CA VAL A 81 -63.28 -18.01 81.57
C VAL A 81 -61.90 -17.38 81.58
N HIS A 82 -60.88 -18.20 81.82
CA HIS A 82 -59.47 -17.84 81.64
C HIS A 82 -59.21 -17.23 80.24
N PRO A 83 -58.13 -16.44 80.05
CA PRO A 83 -57.84 -15.81 78.75
C PRO A 83 -57.77 -16.85 77.63
N GLY A 84 -58.79 -16.87 76.78
CA GLY A 84 -58.81 -17.71 75.58
C GLY A 84 -57.92 -17.13 74.49
N GLU A 85 -57.60 -17.95 73.50
CA GLU A 85 -56.96 -17.48 72.26
C GLU A 85 -57.76 -16.34 71.62
N VAL A 86 -57.07 -15.46 70.88
CA VAL A 86 -57.68 -14.28 70.26
C VAL A 86 -58.56 -14.71 69.07
N LEU A 87 -59.82 -15.08 69.37
CA LEU A 87 -60.79 -15.57 68.38
C LEU A 87 -61.15 -14.57 67.28
N VAL A 88 -60.95 -13.27 67.55
CA VAL A 88 -61.06 -12.18 66.57
C VAL A 88 -59.86 -11.26 66.78
N PRO A 89 -58.86 -11.25 65.89
CA PRO A 89 -57.73 -10.32 65.98
C PRO A 89 -58.21 -8.87 66.02
N ALA A 90 -57.66 -8.08 66.94
CA ALA A 90 -57.88 -6.65 66.93
C ALA A 90 -57.32 -6.06 65.63
N VAL A 91 -58.06 -5.16 64.98
CA VAL A 91 -57.53 -4.39 63.86
C VAL A 91 -56.41 -3.51 64.41
N VAL A 92 -55.19 -3.76 63.93
CA VAL A 92 -53.99 -3.00 64.31
C VAL A 92 -54.06 -1.66 63.60
N ASP A 93 -54.10 -0.58 64.37
CA ASP A 93 -54.08 0.77 63.80
C ASP A 93 -52.72 1.10 63.15
N GLN A 94 -52.69 2.06 62.22
CA GLN A 94 -51.46 2.52 61.57
C GLN A 94 -50.39 2.94 62.59
N PHE A 95 -50.77 3.67 63.64
CA PHE A 95 -49.83 4.10 64.69
C PHE A 95 -49.29 2.91 65.49
N GLN A 96 -50.15 1.93 65.80
CA GLN A 96 -49.75 0.69 66.47
C GLN A 96 -48.77 -0.14 65.64
N GLY A 97 -48.99 -0.23 64.33
CA GLY A 97 -48.08 -0.88 63.39
C GLY A 97 -46.73 -0.17 63.29
N GLN A 98 -46.73 1.16 63.19
CA GLN A 98 -45.52 1.98 63.12
C GLN A 98 -44.70 1.91 64.42
N ALA A 99 -45.33 2.00 65.59
CA ALA A 99 -44.66 1.89 66.89
C ALA A 99 -43.97 0.52 67.06
N LEU A 100 -44.65 -0.58 66.72
CA LEU A 100 -44.06 -1.92 66.77
C LEU A 100 -42.91 -2.09 65.78
N ALA A 101 -43.06 -1.58 64.55
CA ALA A 101 -42.00 -1.64 63.53
C ALA A 101 -40.74 -0.87 63.98
N ALA A 102 -40.89 0.34 64.52
CA ALA A 102 -39.79 1.14 65.04
C ALA A 102 -39.04 0.43 66.17
N LEU A 103 -39.76 -0.09 67.17
CA LEU A 103 -39.16 -0.75 68.33
C LEU A 103 -38.46 -2.07 67.98
N ARG A 104 -38.86 -2.75 66.90
CA ARG A 104 -38.13 -3.90 66.33
C ARG A 104 -36.80 -3.48 65.69
N VAL A 105 -36.79 -2.40 64.90
CA VAL A 105 -35.53 -1.89 64.30
C VAL A 105 -34.57 -1.40 65.39
N LEU A 106 -35.11 -0.79 66.44
CA LEU A 106 -34.39 -0.37 67.65
C LEU A 106 -33.99 -1.54 68.58
N LYS A 107 -34.37 -2.78 68.24
CA LYS A 107 -34.06 -4.02 68.98
C LYS A 107 -34.55 -4.02 70.44
N VAL A 108 -35.60 -3.24 70.71
CA VAL A 108 -36.32 -3.23 72.00
C VAL A 108 -37.35 -4.36 72.07
N ILE A 109 -37.95 -4.70 70.91
CA ILE A 109 -38.92 -5.78 70.73
C ILE A 109 -38.36 -6.82 69.75
N GLU A 110 -38.67 -8.09 69.96
CA GLU A 110 -38.24 -9.18 69.09
C GLU A 110 -38.84 -9.06 67.68
N ALA A 111 -38.04 -9.38 66.64
CA ALA A 111 -38.45 -9.27 65.24
C ALA A 111 -39.73 -10.07 64.92
N GLU A 112 -39.90 -11.23 65.55
CA GLU A 112 -41.01 -12.17 65.33
C GLU A 112 -42.32 -11.78 66.07
N ALA A 113 -42.28 -10.82 67.01
CA ALA A 113 -43.38 -10.54 67.93
C ALA A 113 -44.63 -9.99 67.21
N LEU A 114 -45.65 -10.81 66.94
CA LEU A 114 -46.78 -10.42 66.08
C LEU A 114 -47.69 -9.37 66.74
N PRO A 115 -48.18 -8.35 66.01
CA PRO A 115 -48.90 -7.21 66.59
C PRO A 115 -50.22 -7.57 67.29
N GLY A 116 -50.93 -8.58 66.77
CA GLY A 116 -52.23 -9.00 67.28
C GLY A 116 -52.19 -10.04 68.41
N GLU A 117 -51.01 -10.56 68.76
CA GLU A 117 -50.84 -11.46 69.91
C GLU A 117 -51.04 -10.70 71.23
N LEU A 118 -51.40 -11.42 72.30
CA LEU A 118 -51.38 -10.86 73.64
C LEU A 118 -49.95 -10.69 74.12
N CYS A 119 -49.66 -9.57 74.78
CA CYS A 119 -48.39 -9.34 75.46
C CYS A 119 -48.45 -10.00 76.84
N THR A 120 -47.45 -10.81 77.19
CA THR A 120 -47.29 -11.39 78.53
C THR A 120 -46.61 -10.39 79.48
N ARG A 121 -46.78 -10.59 80.79
CA ARG A 121 -46.10 -9.77 81.81
C ARG A 121 -44.58 -9.88 81.72
N ARG A 122 -44.02 -11.04 81.37
CA ARG A 122 -42.57 -11.22 81.15
C ARG A 122 -42.05 -10.42 79.94
N GLU A 123 -42.76 -10.45 78.82
CA GLU A 123 -42.37 -9.71 77.60
C GLU A 123 -42.38 -8.22 77.86
N TYR A 124 -43.42 -7.72 78.52
CA TYR A 124 -43.49 -6.30 78.84
C TYR A 124 -42.40 -5.85 79.83
N ALA A 125 -42.08 -6.67 80.84
CA ALA A 125 -40.98 -6.39 81.76
C ALA A 125 -39.63 -6.29 81.02
N ARG A 126 -39.34 -7.25 80.13
CA ARG A 126 -38.14 -7.26 79.28
C ARG A 126 -38.08 -6.03 78.38
N TRP A 127 -39.18 -5.70 77.69
CA TRP A 127 -39.25 -4.56 76.77
C TRP A 127 -39.14 -3.22 77.50
N LEU A 128 -39.70 -3.07 78.71
CA LEU A 128 -39.54 -1.86 79.52
C LEU A 128 -38.07 -1.62 79.91
N VAL A 129 -37.35 -2.65 80.36
CA VAL A 129 -35.92 -2.53 80.71
C VAL A 129 -35.06 -2.28 79.46
N ALA A 130 -35.34 -2.98 78.36
CA ALA A 130 -34.69 -2.75 77.08
C ALA A 130 -34.91 -1.30 76.58
N ALA A 131 -36.15 -0.83 76.57
CA ALA A 131 -36.52 0.54 76.18
C ALA A 131 -35.89 1.60 77.09
N SER A 132 -35.92 1.38 78.40
CA SER A 132 -35.28 2.27 79.38
C SER A 132 -33.77 2.40 79.12
N SER A 133 -33.09 1.29 78.83
CA SER A 133 -31.66 1.32 78.52
C SER A 133 -31.35 2.00 77.18
N ALA A 134 -32.10 1.69 76.12
CA ALA A 134 -31.81 2.08 74.74
C ALA A 134 -32.39 3.44 74.33
N LEU A 135 -33.59 3.78 74.81
CA LEU A 135 -34.34 4.95 74.36
C LEU A 135 -34.30 6.14 75.33
N SER A 136 -34.17 5.89 76.65
CA SER A 136 -34.11 7.01 77.60
C SER A 136 -32.82 7.81 77.44
N ARG A 137 -32.99 9.12 77.24
CA ARG A 137 -31.92 10.13 77.33
C ARG A 137 -31.66 10.56 78.78
N ASN A 138 -32.59 10.26 79.70
CA ASN A 138 -32.54 10.65 81.10
C ASN A 138 -31.94 9.52 81.95
N VAL A 139 -30.72 9.73 82.46
CA VAL A 139 -29.99 8.74 83.28
C VAL A 139 -30.76 8.37 84.57
N VAL A 140 -31.68 9.22 85.03
CA VAL A 140 -32.48 8.99 86.25
C VAL A 140 -33.69 8.08 86.00
N SER A 141 -34.18 7.94 84.75
CA SER A 141 -35.23 6.99 84.36
C SER A 141 -34.68 5.66 83.81
N LYS A 142 -33.36 5.42 83.94
CA LYS A 142 -32.71 4.16 83.52
C LYS A 142 -32.82 3.07 84.57
N VAL A 143 -33.57 2.02 84.25
CA VAL A 143 -33.55 0.74 84.96
C VAL A 143 -32.50 -0.16 84.31
N TYR A 144 -31.68 -0.78 85.13
CA TYR A 144 -30.70 -1.75 84.72
C TYR A 144 -31.20 -3.18 85.04
N PRO A 145 -30.85 -4.19 84.22
CA PRO A 145 -31.11 -5.58 84.58
C PRO A 145 -30.44 -5.93 85.91
N SER A 146 -31.18 -6.55 86.82
CA SER A 146 -30.66 -6.99 88.12
C SER A 146 -29.69 -8.16 87.99
N MET A 147 -28.77 -8.25 88.95
CA MET A 147 -27.80 -9.32 89.10
C MET A 147 -28.19 -10.20 90.29
N TYR A 148 -28.32 -11.50 90.08
CA TYR A 148 -28.45 -12.46 91.18
C TYR A 148 -27.10 -12.69 91.86
N VAL A 149 -27.05 -12.44 93.17
CA VAL A 149 -25.93 -12.79 94.04
C VAL A 149 -26.46 -13.75 95.10
N GLU A 150 -25.97 -14.99 95.07
CA GLU A 150 -26.40 -16.06 95.96
C GLU A 150 -26.25 -15.65 97.45
N ASN A 151 -27.31 -15.85 98.25
CA ASN A 151 -27.41 -15.45 99.65
C ASN A 151 -27.37 -13.93 99.94
N VAL A 152 -27.44 -13.07 98.92
CA VAL A 152 -27.49 -11.60 99.07
C VAL A 152 -28.73 -10.99 98.39
N THR A 153 -29.08 -11.44 97.19
CA THR A 153 -30.29 -10.99 96.47
C THR A 153 -31.55 -11.62 97.07
N GLU A 154 -32.46 -10.80 97.61
CA GLU A 154 -33.79 -11.25 98.03
C GLU A 154 -34.72 -11.33 96.81
N LEU A 155 -35.31 -12.50 96.55
CA LEU A 155 -36.20 -12.71 95.41
C LEU A 155 -37.49 -11.89 95.58
N ALA A 156 -37.80 -11.04 94.60
CA ALA A 156 -38.95 -10.14 94.64
C ALA A 156 -40.32 -10.85 94.66
N PHE A 157 -40.38 -12.07 94.10
CA PHE A 157 -41.59 -12.86 93.90
C PHE A 157 -41.38 -14.33 94.34
N ASP A 158 -42.45 -15.11 94.48
CA ASP A 158 -42.40 -16.53 94.86
C ASP A 158 -42.34 -17.52 93.68
N ASP A 159 -42.70 -17.06 92.48
CA ASP A 159 -42.78 -17.85 91.24
C ASP A 159 -41.66 -17.52 90.23
N ILE A 160 -40.69 -16.68 90.61
CA ILE A 160 -39.55 -16.28 89.79
C ILE A 160 -38.25 -16.79 90.45
N ILE A 161 -37.49 -17.58 89.70
CA ILE A 161 -36.22 -18.18 90.14
C ILE A 161 -35.03 -17.57 89.37
N PRO A 162 -33.78 -17.65 89.89
CA PRO A 162 -32.59 -17.10 89.22
C PRO A 162 -32.34 -17.64 87.82
N GLU A 163 -32.82 -18.85 87.51
CA GLU A 163 -32.71 -19.51 86.22
C GLU A 163 -33.77 -19.05 85.19
N ASP A 164 -34.72 -18.18 85.56
CA ASP A 164 -35.71 -17.63 84.62
C ASP A 164 -35.01 -16.75 83.57
N PRO A 165 -35.28 -16.92 82.26
CA PRO A 165 -34.61 -16.15 81.21
C PRO A 165 -34.86 -14.63 81.28
N ASP A 166 -35.97 -14.19 81.88
CA ASP A 166 -36.27 -12.76 82.13
C ASP A 166 -36.03 -12.34 83.59
N PHE A 167 -35.41 -13.19 84.43
CA PHE A 167 -35.13 -12.91 85.84
C PHE A 167 -34.58 -11.50 86.05
N SER A 168 -33.53 -11.15 85.31
CA SER A 168 -32.83 -9.87 85.45
C SER A 168 -33.72 -8.67 85.14
N SER A 169 -34.69 -8.80 84.23
CA SER A 169 -35.62 -7.72 83.89
C SER A 169 -36.74 -7.61 84.94
N ILE A 170 -37.32 -8.74 85.35
CA ILE A 170 -38.43 -8.80 86.32
C ILE A 170 -37.94 -8.35 87.71
N GLN A 171 -36.82 -8.90 88.17
CA GLN A 171 -36.19 -8.53 89.44
C GLN A 171 -35.70 -7.07 89.40
N GLY A 172 -35.15 -6.60 88.27
CA GLY A 172 -34.68 -5.21 88.12
C GLY A 172 -35.80 -4.17 88.25
N LEU A 173 -36.98 -4.42 87.67
CA LEU A 173 -38.15 -3.54 87.87
C LEU A 173 -38.66 -3.54 89.32
N ALA A 174 -38.58 -4.68 90.01
CA ALA A 174 -39.02 -4.81 91.40
C ALA A 174 -38.04 -4.15 92.39
N GLU A 175 -36.73 -4.31 92.19
CA GLU A 175 -35.67 -3.64 92.97
C GLU A 175 -35.66 -2.13 92.73
N ALA A 176 -36.01 -1.67 91.53
CA ALA A 176 -36.25 -0.26 91.23
C ALA A 176 -37.55 0.29 91.87
N GLY A 177 -38.37 -0.55 92.50
CA GLY A 177 -39.63 -0.17 93.14
C GLY A 177 -40.76 0.19 92.17
N LEU A 178 -40.63 -0.14 90.88
CA LEU A 178 -41.59 0.21 89.83
C LEU A 178 -42.79 -0.75 89.78
N ILE A 179 -42.59 -1.98 90.25
CA ILE A 179 -43.64 -3.01 90.35
C ILE A 179 -43.73 -3.51 91.79
N SER A 180 -44.96 -3.66 92.29
CA SER A 180 -45.24 -4.12 93.65
C SER A 180 -44.70 -5.53 93.87
N SER A 181 -43.86 -5.69 94.89
CA SER A 181 -43.16 -6.94 95.19
C SER A 181 -43.06 -7.17 96.69
N LYS A 182 -42.38 -8.25 97.13
CA LYS A 182 -41.99 -8.43 98.55
C LYS A 182 -41.11 -7.28 99.05
N LEU A 183 -40.22 -6.78 98.21
CA LEU A 183 -39.24 -5.73 98.53
C LEU A 183 -39.91 -4.39 98.82
N SER A 184 -41.01 -4.07 98.12
CA SER A 184 -41.75 -2.81 98.30
C SER A 184 -42.80 -2.85 99.42
N ASN A 185 -43.18 -4.04 99.91
CA ASN A 185 -44.33 -4.26 100.79
C ASN A 185 -43.96 -4.61 102.25
N GLN A 186 -42.74 -4.29 102.67
CA GLN A 186 -42.27 -4.44 104.07
C GLN A 186 -42.85 -3.36 105.01
N ASP A 187 -44.19 -3.29 105.06
CA ASP A 187 -44.88 -2.75 106.24
C ASP A 187 -44.50 -3.61 107.45
N LEU A 188 -43.65 -3.05 108.32
CA LEU A 188 -43.03 -3.72 109.48
C LEU A 188 -44.02 -4.29 110.52
N LEU A 189 -45.32 -4.16 110.30
CA LEU A 189 -46.39 -4.54 111.22
C LEU A 189 -47.27 -5.70 110.72
N ASN A 190 -47.11 -6.18 109.48
CA ASN A 190 -48.02 -7.17 108.89
C ASN A 190 -47.36 -8.54 108.65
N TYR A 191 -47.12 -9.28 109.73
CA TYR A 191 -46.42 -10.57 109.75
C TYR A 191 -47.13 -11.76 109.07
N ASN A 192 -48.28 -11.56 108.43
CA ASN A 192 -49.02 -12.60 107.69
C ASN A 192 -49.42 -12.11 106.29
N ARG A 193 -48.42 -11.80 105.45
CA ARG A 193 -48.64 -11.59 104.02
C ARG A 193 -48.53 -12.93 103.30
N GLY A 194 -49.54 -13.24 102.46
CA GLY A 194 -49.52 -14.44 101.62
C GLY A 194 -48.43 -14.37 100.53
N PRO A 195 -48.21 -15.45 99.78
CA PRO A 195 -47.21 -15.47 98.70
C PRO A 195 -47.51 -14.40 97.64
N VAL A 196 -46.45 -13.81 97.10
CA VAL A 196 -46.50 -12.71 96.13
C VAL A 196 -45.98 -13.22 94.79
N TYR A 197 -46.88 -13.35 93.83
CA TYR A 197 -46.59 -13.92 92.51
C TYR A 197 -46.50 -12.85 91.42
N PHE A 198 -45.54 -12.98 90.52
CA PHE A 198 -45.43 -12.15 89.31
C PHE A 198 -46.35 -12.62 88.19
N SER A 199 -46.59 -13.94 88.08
CA SER A 199 -47.33 -14.63 87.02
C SER A 199 -46.80 -14.31 85.61
N PRO A 200 -45.55 -14.71 85.27
CA PRO A 200 -44.84 -14.27 84.06
C PRO A 200 -45.60 -14.56 82.75
N GLU A 201 -46.22 -15.74 82.66
CA GLU A 201 -46.97 -16.21 81.48
C GLU A 201 -48.39 -15.66 81.38
N SER A 202 -48.87 -14.93 82.40
CA SER A 202 -50.20 -14.31 82.34
C SER A 202 -50.18 -13.05 81.47
N PRO A 203 -51.28 -12.77 80.73
CA PRO A 203 -51.31 -11.62 79.84
C PRO A 203 -51.30 -10.31 80.63
N LEU A 204 -50.57 -9.33 80.10
CA LEU A 204 -50.47 -8.00 80.66
C LEU A 204 -51.84 -7.30 80.68
N SER A 205 -52.22 -6.77 81.83
CA SER A 205 -53.47 -6.02 81.98
C SER A 205 -53.32 -4.55 81.55
N ARG A 206 -54.43 -3.90 81.21
CA ARG A 206 -54.45 -2.45 80.87
C ARG A 206 -53.94 -1.58 82.02
N GLN A 207 -54.28 -1.92 83.27
CA GLN A 207 -53.79 -1.17 84.42
C GLN A 207 -52.28 -1.36 84.61
N ASP A 208 -51.76 -2.59 84.54
CA ASP A 208 -50.32 -2.87 84.72
C ASP A 208 -49.49 -2.14 83.65
N LEU A 209 -49.94 -2.18 82.39
CA LEU A 209 -49.28 -1.50 81.27
C LEU A 209 -49.06 -0.02 81.54
N VAL A 210 -50.13 0.71 81.93
CA VAL A 210 -50.02 2.15 82.19
C VAL A 210 -49.25 2.39 83.49
N SER A 211 -49.53 1.63 84.55
CA SER A 211 -48.86 1.77 85.85
C SER A 211 -47.36 1.61 85.78
N TRP A 212 -46.86 0.55 85.13
CA TRP A 212 -45.42 0.28 85.08
C TRP A 212 -44.67 1.29 84.21
N LYS A 213 -45.27 1.71 83.08
CA LYS A 213 -44.68 2.73 82.20
C LYS A 213 -44.66 4.11 82.85
N MET A 214 -45.74 4.52 83.52
CA MET A 214 -45.80 5.81 84.20
C MET A 214 -44.89 5.84 85.43
N ALA A 215 -44.76 4.74 86.18
CA ALA A 215 -43.79 4.64 87.27
C ALA A 215 -42.33 4.76 86.75
N LEU A 216 -42.02 4.15 85.61
CA LEU A 216 -40.70 4.21 84.97
C LEU A 216 -40.30 5.65 84.58
N GLU A 217 -41.23 6.42 84.00
CA GLU A 217 -40.95 7.79 83.54
C GLU A 217 -41.13 8.87 84.62
N LYS A 218 -42.03 8.66 85.57
CA LYS A 218 -42.38 9.63 86.61
C LYS A 218 -41.93 9.13 87.98
N ARG A 219 -40.70 9.52 88.37
CA ARG A 219 -40.11 9.24 89.68
C ARG A 219 -41.01 9.56 90.88
N GLN A 220 -41.92 10.52 90.73
CA GLN A 220 -43.01 10.77 91.66
C GLN A 220 -44.32 10.88 90.88
N LEU A 221 -45.27 10.00 91.22
CA LEU A 221 -46.64 10.06 90.70
C LEU A 221 -47.47 11.06 91.51
N PRO A 222 -48.50 11.70 90.91
CA PRO A 222 -49.37 12.63 91.61
C PRO A 222 -50.20 11.92 92.69
N GLU A 223 -50.53 12.64 93.76
CA GLU A 223 -51.54 12.17 94.71
C GLU A 223 -52.89 12.08 93.98
N ALA A 224 -53.54 10.92 94.07
CA ALA A 224 -54.72 10.59 93.30
C ALA A 224 -55.73 9.84 94.17
N ASP A 225 -56.96 10.32 94.14
CA ASP A 225 -58.12 9.63 94.70
C ASP A 225 -59.11 9.25 93.59
N ARG A 226 -60.20 8.61 94.01
CA ARG A 226 -61.30 8.19 93.14
C ARG A 226 -61.98 9.38 92.44
N GLU A 227 -62.08 10.54 93.08
CA GLU A 227 -62.78 11.69 92.53
C GLU A 227 -61.95 12.39 91.45
N ILE A 228 -60.65 12.58 91.69
CA ILE A 228 -59.68 13.13 90.72
C ILE A 228 -59.64 12.24 89.47
N LEU A 229 -59.47 10.92 89.63
CA LEU A 229 -59.45 10.00 88.49
C LEU A 229 -60.79 9.98 87.74
N TYR A 230 -61.92 10.06 88.44
CA TYR A 230 -63.24 10.13 87.78
C TYR A 230 -63.43 11.42 86.98
N GLN A 231 -62.99 12.57 87.52
CA GLN A 231 -63.09 13.87 86.85
C GLN A 231 -62.24 13.94 85.56
N LEU A 232 -61.04 13.34 85.57
CA LEU A 232 -60.17 13.30 84.39
C LEU A 232 -60.59 12.25 83.35
N SER A 233 -61.00 11.05 83.79
CA SER A 233 -61.26 9.92 82.90
C SER A 233 -62.71 9.76 82.43
N GLY A 234 -63.68 10.14 83.27
CA GLY A 234 -65.09 9.79 83.09
C GLY A 234 -65.36 8.27 83.05
N PHE A 235 -64.47 7.43 83.58
CA PHE A 235 -64.60 5.97 83.54
C PHE A 235 -65.78 5.46 84.36
N ILE A 236 -66.60 4.60 83.73
CA ILE A 236 -67.79 3.98 84.33
C ILE A 236 -67.41 2.88 85.32
N ASP A 237 -66.29 2.17 85.10
CA ASP A 237 -65.81 1.04 85.90
C ASP A 237 -64.64 1.40 86.83
N ILE A 238 -64.56 2.66 87.27
CA ILE A 238 -63.51 3.14 88.18
C ILE A 238 -63.38 2.30 89.47
N ASP A 239 -64.50 1.80 89.99
CA ASP A 239 -64.56 0.96 91.20
C ASP A 239 -63.94 -0.44 91.01
N LYS A 240 -63.54 -0.81 89.77
CA LYS A 240 -62.81 -2.05 89.46
C LYS A 240 -61.30 -1.86 89.31
N ILE A 241 -60.83 -0.61 89.30
CA ILE A 241 -59.42 -0.27 89.14
C ILE A 241 -58.74 -0.37 90.51
N ASN A 242 -57.58 -1.02 90.60
CA ASN A 242 -56.81 -1.05 91.85
C ASN A 242 -56.44 0.39 92.28
N PRO A 243 -56.72 0.84 93.52
CA PRO A 243 -56.28 2.14 94.03
C PRO A 243 -54.79 2.44 93.79
N ASP A 244 -53.91 1.44 93.88
CA ASP A 244 -52.47 1.60 93.62
C ASP A 244 -52.17 2.09 92.18
N ALA A 245 -53.09 1.85 91.24
CA ALA A 245 -52.96 2.30 89.85
C ALA A 245 -53.46 3.74 89.61
N TRP A 246 -54.27 4.31 90.52
CA TRP A 246 -54.84 5.65 90.31
C TRP A 246 -53.79 6.75 90.09
N PRO A 247 -52.67 6.82 90.84
CA PRO A 247 -51.62 7.82 90.60
C PRO A 247 -51.05 7.78 89.18
N ALA A 248 -50.86 6.57 88.63
CA ALA A 248 -50.34 6.39 87.27
C ALA A 248 -51.37 6.76 86.19
N LEU A 249 -52.63 6.37 86.38
CA LEU A 249 -53.70 6.72 85.43
C LEU A 249 -53.99 8.22 85.43
N VAL A 250 -53.94 8.87 86.61
CA VAL A 250 -54.01 10.33 86.72
C VAL A 250 -52.81 10.99 86.03
N ALA A 251 -51.60 10.45 86.18
CA ALA A 251 -50.42 10.98 85.48
C ALA A 251 -50.54 10.89 83.95
N ASP A 252 -51.08 9.79 83.41
CA ASP A 252 -51.28 9.60 81.96
C ASP A 252 -52.39 10.50 81.39
N LEU A 253 -53.41 10.82 82.18
CA LEU A 253 -54.54 11.67 81.77
C LEU A 253 -54.32 13.16 82.04
N SER A 254 -53.32 13.52 82.86
CA SER A 254 -53.01 14.92 83.20
C SER A 254 -52.06 15.60 82.19
N THR A 255 -51.58 14.87 81.17
CA THR A 255 -50.77 15.45 80.10
C THR A 255 -51.64 16.26 79.13
N GLY A 256 -51.12 17.37 78.63
CA GLY A 256 -51.77 18.14 77.55
C GLY A 256 -51.69 17.45 76.18
N GLU A 257 -50.95 16.36 76.10
CA GLU A 257 -50.77 15.48 74.94
C GLU A 257 -51.50 14.15 75.17
N PRO A 258 -51.91 13.43 74.11
CA PRO A 258 -52.61 12.16 74.25
C PRO A 258 -51.72 11.10 74.91
N GLY A 259 -52.06 10.71 76.15
CA GLY A 259 -51.37 9.65 76.89
C GLY A 259 -51.57 8.24 76.31
N ILE A 260 -50.95 7.27 76.96
CA ILE A 260 -50.96 5.85 76.60
C ILE A 260 -52.40 5.32 76.51
N ILE A 261 -53.29 5.73 77.41
CA ILE A 261 -54.70 5.30 77.39
C ILE A 261 -55.36 5.72 76.07
N ALA A 262 -55.14 6.96 75.63
CA ALA A 262 -55.73 7.49 74.41
C ALA A 262 -55.12 6.84 73.15
N LEU A 263 -53.79 6.68 73.10
CA LEU A 263 -53.08 6.16 71.93
C LEU A 263 -53.19 4.63 71.78
N ALA A 264 -53.10 3.86 72.88
CA ALA A 264 -53.16 2.41 72.83
C ALA A 264 -54.60 1.87 72.79
N PHE A 265 -55.54 2.51 73.50
CA PHE A 265 -56.91 1.99 73.67
C PHE A 265 -57.99 2.82 72.95
N GLY A 266 -57.64 3.99 72.41
CA GLY A 266 -58.60 4.90 71.77
C GLY A 266 -59.56 5.55 72.76
N CYS A 267 -60.65 6.12 72.24
CA CYS A 267 -61.70 6.70 73.07
C CYS A 267 -62.43 5.60 73.88
N THR A 268 -62.11 5.50 75.17
CA THR A 268 -62.79 4.57 76.08
C THR A 268 -63.42 5.28 77.27
N ARG A 269 -64.67 4.91 77.58
CA ARG A 269 -65.39 5.28 78.82
C ARG A 269 -65.49 4.11 79.81
N LEU A 270 -64.93 2.96 79.44
CA LEU A 270 -64.89 1.74 80.24
C LEU A 270 -63.45 1.22 80.17
N PHE A 271 -62.66 1.48 81.20
CA PHE A 271 -61.23 1.21 81.16
C PHE A 271 -60.95 -0.28 81.00
N GLN A 272 -61.76 -1.13 81.64
CA GLN A 272 -61.58 -2.59 81.70
C GLN A 272 -60.18 -2.94 82.23
N PRO A 273 -59.84 -2.59 83.50
CA PRO A 273 -58.47 -2.64 84.02
C PRO A 273 -57.76 -3.99 83.80
N ASN A 274 -58.48 -5.10 84.01
CA ASN A 274 -57.98 -6.46 83.87
C ASN A 274 -58.04 -7.03 82.45
N LYS A 275 -58.36 -6.22 81.43
CA LYS A 275 -58.41 -6.68 80.04
C LYS A 275 -56.98 -6.91 79.53
N PRO A 276 -56.70 -8.04 78.84
CA PRO A 276 -55.39 -8.29 78.27
C PRO A 276 -55.09 -7.30 77.13
N VAL A 277 -53.81 -6.97 76.99
CA VAL A 277 -53.28 -6.01 76.01
C VAL A 277 -52.56 -6.75 74.87
N THR A 278 -52.67 -6.25 73.63
CA THR A 278 -51.90 -6.79 72.50
C THR A 278 -50.46 -6.28 72.45
N LYS A 279 -49.57 -7.01 71.78
CA LYS A 279 -48.16 -6.60 71.59
C LYS A 279 -48.03 -5.25 70.90
N ALA A 280 -48.91 -4.92 69.94
CA ALA A 280 -48.90 -3.60 69.30
C ALA A 280 -49.35 -2.45 70.23
N GLN A 281 -50.26 -2.72 71.18
CA GLN A 281 -50.66 -1.75 72.20
C GLN A 281 -49.57 -1.54 73.26
N ALA A 282 -48.85 -2.60 73.64
CA ALA A 282 -47.66 -2.51 74.48
C ALA A 282 -46.52 -1.74 73.79
N ALA A 283 -46.33 -1.93 72.48
CA ALA A 283 -45.40 -1.15 71.67
C ALA A 283 -45.75 0.35 71.65
N VAL A 284 -47.03 0.71 71.50
CA VAL A 284 -47.48 2.12 71.65
C VAL A 284 -47.15 2.69 73.02
N ALA A 285 -47.41 1.94 74.10
CA ALA A 285 -47.10 2.40 75.45
C ALA A 285 -45.61 2.71 75.64
N ILE A 286 -44.73 1.86 75.07
CA ILE A 286 -43.28 2.05 75.10
C ILE A 286 -42.83 3.23 74.23
N ALA A 287 -43.41 3.39 73.04
CA ALA A 287 -43.08 4.46 72.10
C ALA A 287 -43.60 5.85 72.51
N THR A 288 -44.59 5.92 73.39
CA THR A 288 -45.14 7.18 73.94
C THR A 288 -44.24 7.72 75.07
N GLY A 289 -44.27 9.02 75.36
CA GLY A 289 -43.54 9.61 76.50
C GLY A 289 -42.10 10.02 76.17
N GLU A 290 -41.15 9.80 77.07
CA GLU A 290 -39.73 10.21 76.91
C GLU A 290 -39.07 9.58 75.67
N ALA A 291 -39.60 8.46 75.17
CA ALA A 291 -39.11 7.76 73.98
C ALA A 291 -39.65 8.31 72.64
N SER A 292 -40.71 9.12 72.65
CA SER A 292 -41.47 9.50 71.44
C SER A 292 -40.61 10.21 70.40
N ASP A 293 -39.82 11.21 70.82
CA ASP A 293 -38.92 11.96 69.93
C ASP A 293 -37.96 11.01 69.21
N LEU A 294 -37.28 10.13 69.95
CA LEU A 294 -36.29 9.22 69.40
C LEU A 294 -36.95 8.17 68.49
N VAL A 295 -38.08 7.59 68.88
CA VAL A 295 -38.81 6.62 68.04
C VAL A 295 -39.26 7.27 66.72
N SER A 296 -39.67 8.54 66.74
CA SER A 296 -40.05 9.29 65.55
C SER A 296 -38.87 9.69 64.65
N GLU A 297 -37.74 10.10 65.25
CA GLU A 297 -36.47 10.43 64.58
C GLU A 297 -35.92 9.19 63.84
N GLU A 298 -35.97 8.03 64.50
CA GLU A 298 -35.52 6.76 63.96
C GLU A 298 -36.42 6.27 62.82
N LEU A 299 -37.75 6.37 62.96
CA LEU A 299 -38.70 6.11 61.87
C LEU A 299 -38.43 6.98 60.63
N ALA A 300 -38.24 8.29 60.83
CA ALA A 300 -37.95 9.21 59.73
C ALA A 300 -36.61 8.90 59.04
N ARG A 301 -35.58 8.47 59.79
CA ARG A 301 -34.31 8.04 59.22
C ARG A 301 -34.45 6.77 58.38
N ILE A 302 -35.20 5.78 58.87
CA ILE A 302 -35.45 4.51 58.16
C ILE A 302 -36.24 4.76 56.87
N GLU A 303 -37.27 5.62 56.92
CA GLU A 303 -38.03 6.00 55.72
C GLU A 303 -37.10 6.65 54.68
N ALA A 304 -36.29 7.63 55.10
CA ALA A 304 -35.31 8.28 54.22
C ALA A 304 -34.27 7.30 53.64
N GLU A 305 -33.75 6.37 54.44
CA GLU A 305 -32.81 5.33 54.01
C GLU A 305 -33.46 4.39 52.97
N SER A 306 -34.70 3.96 53.21
CA SER A 306 -35.45 3.12 52.26
C SER A 306 -35.76 3.84 50.94
N VAL A 307 -36.07 5.14 50.98
CA VAL A 307 -36.28 5.96 49.77
C VAL A 307 -34.96 6.12 49.00
N ALA A 308 -33.84 6.31 49.70
CA ALA A 308 -32.51 6.37 49.09
C ALA A 308 -32.11 5.03 48.44
N GLU A 309 -32.33 3.90 49.11
CA GLU A 309 -32.07 2.56 48.57
C GLU A 309 -32.92 2.25 47.34
N ASN A 310 -34.20 2.61 47.36
CA ASN A 310 -35.09 2.51 46.19
C ASN A 310 -34.60 3.38 45.02
N ALA A 311 -34.14 4.61 45.29
CA ALA A 311 -33.59 5.49 44.26
C ALA A 311 -32.27 4.95 43.66
N VAL A 312 -31.37 4.42 44.49
CA VAL A 312 -30.13 3.75 44.03
C VAL A 312 -30.46 2.50 43.20
N SER A 313 -31.43 1.70 43.63
CA SER A 313 -31.87 0.51 42.89
C SER A 313 -32.46 0.86 41.53
N ALA A 314 -33.28 1.91 41.45
CA ALA A 314 -33.82 2.43 40.19
C ALA A 314 -32.72 2.99 39.26
N HIS A 315 -31.71 3.68 39.82
CA HIS A 315 -30.56 4.16 39.05
C HIS A 315 -29.74 2.99 38.49
N ASN A 316 -29.42 1.99 39.30
CA ASN A 316 -28.68 0.80 38.88
C ASN A 316 -29.42 0.03 37.78
N ALA A 317 -30.75 -0.07 37.85
CA ALA A 317 -31.56 -0.68 36.80
C ALA A 317 -31.50 0.10 35.48
N LEU A 318 -31.54 1.44 35.54
CA LEU A 318 -31.38 2.30 34.36
C LEU A 318 -29.98 2.19 33.75
N VAL A 319 -28.92 2.15 34.59
CA VAL A 319 -27.54 1.96 34.14
C VAL A 319 -27.38 0.63 33.42
N ALA A 320 -27.91 -0.47 33.98
CA ALA A 320 -27.85 -1.79 33.35
C ALA A 320 -28.56 -1.83 31.97
N GLU A 321 -29.69 -1.15 31.81
CA GLU A 321 -30.38 -1.06 30.52
C GLU A 321 -29.61 -0.18 29.52
N VAL A 322 -29.03 0.94 29.96
CA VAL A 322 -28.16 1.79 29.12
C VAL A 322 -26.90 1.04 28.70
N GLU A 323 -26.25 0.30 29.58
CA GLU A 323 -25.09 -0.54 29.25
C GLU A 323 -25.47 -1.62 28.21
N LYS A 324 -26.63 -2.26 28.37
CA LYS A 324 -27.15 -3.25 27.41
C LYS A 324 -27.42 -2.64 26.04
N ASP A 325 -28.06 -1.48 25.98
CA ASP A 325 -28.36 -0.78 24.73
C ASP A 325 -27.09 -0.25 24.03
N VAL A 326 -26.14 0.29 24.80
CA VAL A 326 -24.83 0.73 24.30
C VAL A 326 -24.05 -0.45 23.73
N ASN A 327 -24.00 -1.59 24.44
CA ASN A 327 -23.35 -2.80 23.96
C ASN A 327 -24.01 -3.34 22.68
N ALA A 328 -25.34 -3.41 22.63
CA ALA A 328 -26.07 -3.85 21.43
C ALA A 328 -25.83 -2.92 20.23
N ASN A 329 -25.70 -1.60 20.45
CA ASN A 329 -25.36 -0.66 19.39
C ASN A 329 -23.90 -0.83 18.92
N PHE A 330 -22.94 -1.03 19.83
CA PHE A 330 -21.55 -1.34 19.46
C PHE A 330 -21.42 -2.67 18.70
N GLU A 331 -22.13 -3.72 19.09
CA GLU A 331 -22.13 -5.00 18.36
C GLU A 331 -22.64 -4.83 16.92
N LYS A 332 -23.70 -4.03 16.74
CA LYS A 332 -24.25 -3.69 15.42
C LYS A 332 -23.28 -2.84 14.59
N GLU A 333 -22.63 -1.84 15.18
CA GLU A 333 -21.64 -1.03 14.46
C GLU A 333 -20.40 -1.86 14.07
N LEU A 334 -19.95 -2.75 14.97
CA LEU A 334 -18.88 -3.71 14.68
C LEU A 334 -19.26 -4.71 13.57
N SER A 335 -20.52 -5.16 13.47
CA SER A 335 -20.94 -6.01 12.36
C SER A 335 -20.91 -5.26 11.02
N ILE A 336 -21.38 -4.01 11.00
CA ILE A 336 -21.36 -3.15 9.80
C ILE A 336 -19.92 -2.84 9.36
N GLU A 337 -19.01 -2.54 10.28
CA GLU A 337 -17.60 -2.32 9.93
C GLU A 337 -16.91 -3.60 9.45
N ARG A 338 -17.24 -4.78 10.01
CA ARG A 338 -16.74 -6.07 9.49
C ARG A 338 -17.24 -6.32 8.07
N GLU A 339 -18.52 -6.10 7.78
CA GLU A 339 -19.06 -6.24 6.42
C GLU A 339 -18.38 -5.28 5.41
N LYS A 340 -18.07 -4.04 5.83
CA LYS A 340 -17.29 -3.10 5.01
C LYS A 340 -15.87 -3.63 4.75
N ILE A 341 -15.17 -4.11 5.79
CA ILE A 341 -13.82 -4.67 5.66
C ILE A 341 -13.81 -5.86 4.69
N ASP A 342 -14.74 -6.81 4.85
CA ASP A 342 -14.90 -7.96 3.95
C ASP A 342 -15.15 -7.54 2.49
N ALA A 343 -15.94 -6.48 2.27
CA ALA A 343 -16.20 -5.93 0.94
C ALA A 343 -14.95 -5.26 0.35
N PHE A 344 -14.20 -4.49 1.15
CA PHE A 344 -12.93 -3.90 0.74
C PHE A 344 -11.85 -4.94 0.45
N GLU A 345 -11.77 -6.01 1.23
CA GLU A 345 -10.83 -7.12 0.99
C GLU A 345 -11.14 -7.83 -0.34
N LYS A 346 -12.42 -8.14 -0.62
CA LYS A 346 -12.84 -8.70 -1.91
C LYS A 346 -12.49 -7.79 -3.09
N MET A 347 -12.78 -6.49 -3.00
CA MET A 347 -12.39 -5.52 -4.05
C MET A 347 -10.86 -5.44 -4.22
N ALA A 348 -10.10 -5.52 -3.14
CA ALA A 348 -8.63 -5.52 -3.18
C ALA A 348 -8.07 -6.80 -3.81
N GLU A 349 -8.67 -7.97 -3.56
CA GLU A 349 -8.32 -9.21 -4.26
C GLU A 349 -8.68 -9.16 -5.74
N GLU A 350 -9.86 -8.66 -6.11
CA GLU A 350 -10.27 -8.48 -7.50
C GLU A 350 -9.30 -7.57 -8.25
N ALA A 351 -8.91 -6.44 -7.65
CA ALA A 351 -7.91 -5.53 -8.21
C ALA A 351 -6.52 -6.19 -8.35
N LYS A 352 -6.11 -7.07 -7.43
CA LYS A 352 -4.87 -7.87 -7.56
C LYS A 352 -4.95 -8.84 -8.74
N ARG A 353 -6.04 -9.61 -8.85
CA ARG A 353 -6.27 -10.57 -9.94
C ARG A 353 -6.27 -9.88 -11.31
N GLU A 354 -6.87 -8.69 -11.41
CA GLU A 354 -6.86 -7.90 -12.64
C GLU A 354 -5.46 -7.32 -12.96
N LEU A 355 -4.70 -6.89 -11.96
CA LEU A 355 -3.30 -6.49 -12.13
C LEU A 355 -2.41 -7.63 -12.61
N GLU A 356 -2.63 -8.84 -12.12
CA GLU A 356 -1.94 -10.06 -12.58
C GLU A 356 -2.32 -10.40 -14.03
N ARG A 357 -3.60 -10.27 -14.39
CA ARG A 357 -4.10 -10.44 -15.77
C ARG A 357 -3.40 -9.48 -16.73
N ILE A 358 -3.43 -8.17 -16.44
CA ILE A 358 -2.79 -7.13 -17.26
C ILE A 358 -1.26 -7.32 -17.32
N ARG A 359 -0.63 -7.78 -16.24
CA ARG A 359 0.81 -8.10 -16.24
C ARG A 359 1.13 -9.24 -17.20
N ALA A 360 0.36 -10.33 -17.16
CA ALA A 360 0.55 -11.47 -18.05
C ALA A 360 0.32 -11.09 -19.53
N GLU A 361 -0.70 -10.29 -19.83
CA GLU A 361 -0.94 -9.74 -21.18
C GLU A 361 0.27 -8.94 -21.68
N ARG A 362 0.79 -8.03 -20.84
CA ARG A 362 1.96 -7.21 -21.16
C ARG A 362 3.25 -8.03 -21.31
N GLU A 363 3.39 -9.12 -20.57
CA GLU A 363 4.52 -10.05 -20.72
C GLU A 363 4.46 -10.80 -22.05
N GLU A 364 3.29 -11.24 -22.51
CA GLU A 364 3.13 -11.85 -23.84
C GLU A 364 3.34 -10.82 -24.98
N GLU A 365 2.80 -9.60 -24.87
CA GLU A 365 3.08 -8.51 -25.82
C GLU A 365 4.60 -8.25 -25.94
N ASN A 366 5.31 -8.19 -24.81
CA ASN A 366 6.75 -8.01 -24.79
C ASN A 366 7.50 -9.21 -25.40
N MET A 367 7.01 -10.43 -25.22
CA MET A 367 7.53 -11.63 -25.89
C MET A 367 7.33 -11.59 -27.40
N VAL A 368 6.21 -11.05 -27.90
CA VAL A 368 5.99 -10.81 -29.33
C VAL A 368 6.96 -9.75 -29.85
N LEU A 369 7.05 -8.59 -29.20
CA LEU A 369 7.97 -7.51 -29.58
C LEU A 369 9.44 -7.96 -29.59
N MET A 370 9.85 -8.85 -28.68
CA MET A 370 11.19 -9.46 -28.67
C MET A 370 11.42 -10.39 -29.87
N LYS A 371 10.42 -11.18 -30.29
CA LYS A 371 10.50 -12.02 -31.50
C LYS A 371 10.63 -11.15 -32.75
N ASP A 372 9.82 -10.10 -32.87
CA ASP A 372 9.86 -9.17 -34.01
C ASP A 372 11.20 -8.42 -34.07
N ARG A 373 11.72 -7.95 -32.92
CA ARG A 373 13.04 -7.33 -32.84
C ARG A 373 14.17 -8.30 -33.22
N ALA A 374 14.05 -9.58 -32.89
CA ALA A 374 14.99 -10.61 -33.31
C ALA A 374 14.91 -10.88 -34.82
N ALA A 375 13.70 -10.90 -35.41
CA ALA A 375 13.49 -11.02 -36.85
C ALA A 375 14.10 -9.83 -37.62
N ILE A 376 13.78 -8.60 -37.21
CA ILE A 376 14.36 -7.36 -37.79
C ILE A 376 15.89 -7.36 -37.66
N SER A 377 16.45 -7.85 -36.55
CA SER A 377 17.90 -8.01 -36.38
C SER A 377 18.49 -9.02 -37.36
N ALA A 378 17.80 -10.13 -37.64
CA ALA A 378 18.21 -11.12 -38.64
C ALA A 378 18.14 -10.54 -40.06
N GLU A 379 17.07 -9.84 -40.43
CA GLU A 379 16.96 -9.15 -41.71
C GLU A 379 18.04 -8.07 -41.88
N THR A 380 18.32 -7.27 -40.84
CA THR A 380 19.40 -6.27 -40.85
C THR A 380 20.77 -6.92 -41.05
N LYS A 381 21.01 -8.11 -40.50
CA LYS A 381 22.24 -8.89 -40.76
C LYS A 381 22.30 -9.37 -42.21
N ILE A 382 21.18 -9.82 -42.80
CA ILE A 382 21.11 -10.20 -44.22
C ILE A 382 21.37 -8.99 -45.12
N LEU A 383 20.72 -7.85 -44.86
CA LEU A 383 20.92 -6.60 -45.60
C LEU A 383 22.36 -6.07 -45.49
N SER A 384 22.98 -6.13 -44.31
CA SER A 384 24.39 -5.72 -44.16
C SER A 384 25.37 -6.69 -44.82
N ARG A 385 25.04 -7.99 -44.91
CA ARG A 385 25.81 -8.95 -45.73
C ARG A 385 25.66 -8.68 -47.22
N LEU A 386 24.43 -8.47 -47.70
CA LEU A 386 24.15 -8.16 -49.11
C LEU A 386 24.77 -6.83 -49.53
N ARG A 387 24.70 -5.81 -48.67
CA ARG A 387 25.36 -4.52 -48.88
C ARG A 387 26.87 -4.70 -49.03
N ARG A 388 27.50 -5.50 -48.17
CA ARG A 388 28.94 -5.78 -48.24
C ARG A 388 29.31 -6.51 -49.53
N GLU A 389 28.54 -7.52 -49.93
CA GLU A 389 28.72 -8.19 -51.23
C GLU A 389 28.63 -7.17 -52.37
N VAL A 390 27.65 -6.28 -52.38
CA VAL A 390 27.55 -5.22 -53.41
C VAL A 390 28.72 -4.23 -53.35
N GLU A 391 29.23 -3.89 -52.17
CA GLU A 391 30.43 -3.06 -51.98
C GLU A 391 31.70 -3.80 -52.48
N GLU A 392 31.83 -5.11 -52.25
CA GLU A 392 32.92 -5.96 -52.75
C GLU A 392 32.86 -6.13 -54.29
N GLN A 393 31.67 -6.34 -54.87
CA GLN A 393 31.45 -6.36 -56.32
C GLN A 393 31.75 -5.00 -56.96
N LEU A 394 31.39 -3.89 -56.32
CA LEU A 394 31.72 -2.55 -56.77
C LEU A 394 33.23 -2.28 -56.74
N GLU A 395 33.91 -2.69 -55.66
CA GLU A 395 35.37 -2.57 -55.55
C GLU A 395 36.08 -3.44 -56.60
N SER A 396 35.59 -4.64 -56.88
CA SER A 396 36.08 -5.48 -57.99
C SER A 396 35.91 -4.75 -59.34
N MET A 397 34.72 -4.20 -59.62
CA MET A 397 34.49 -3.42 -60.84
C MET A 397 35.36 -2.16 -60.95
N ILE A 398 35.70 -1.52 -59.82
CA ILE A 398 36.62 -0.38 -59.78
C ILE A 398 38.04 -0.84 -60.14
N ASN A 399 38.50 -1.97 -59.61
CA ASN A 399 39.80 -2.55 -59.94
C ASN A 399 39.87 -2.99 -61.41
N ASP A 400 38.84 -3.71 -61.92
CA ASP A 400 38.73 -4.08 -63.34
C ASP A 400 38.78 -2.83 -64.24
N LYS A 401 38.10 -1.75 -63.85
CA LYS A 401 38.12 -0.47 -64.58
C LYS A 401 39.52 0.17 -64.58
N VAL A 402 40.28 0.06 -63.49
CA VAL A 402 41.68 0.53 -63.42
C VAL A 402 42.56 -0.32 -64.33
N GLU A 403 42.44 -1.66 -64.31
CA GLU A 403 43.17 -2.55 -65.21
C GLU A 403 42.85 -2.27 -66.68
N ILE A 404 41.57 -2.12 -67.04
CA ILE A 404 41.12 -1.72 -68.38
C ILE A 404 41.71 -0.35 -68.78
N SER A 405 41.87 0.58 -67.84
CA SER A 405 42.47 1.88 -68.13
C SER A 405 43.98 1.78 -68.41
N TYR A 406 44.69 0.91 -67.68
CA TYR A 406 46.11 0.62 -67.89
C TYR A 406 46.35 -0.08 -69.24
N GLU A 407 45.57 -1.12 -69.55
CA GLU A 407 45.66 -1.81 -70.85
C GLU A 407 45.23 -0.89 -72.01
N ARG A 408 44.28 0.03 -71.80
CA ARG A 408 43.97 1.09 -72.78
C ARG A 408 45.17 2.03 -73.01
N GLU A 409 45.87 2.45 -71.96
CA GLU A 409 47.08 3.27 -72.09
C GLU A 409 48.19 2.51 -72.83
N ARG A 410 48.39 1.23 -72.50
CA ARG A 410 49.34 0.32 -73.17
C ARG A 410 49.03 0.18 -74.66
N ILE A 411 47.77 -0.06 -75.03
CA ILE A 411 47.31 -0.09 -76.43
C ILE A 411 47.52 1.27 -77.10
N SER A 412 47.35 2.38 -76.38
CA SER A 412 47.61 3.73 -76.92
C SER A 412 49.09 3.96 -77.22
N LYS A 413 50.01 3.43 -76.40
CA LYS A 413 51.47 3.47 -76.66
C LYS A 413 51.83 2.66 -77.91
N LEU A 414 51.38 1.42 -77.98
CA LEU A 414 51.58 0.55 -79.17
C LEU A 414 51.02 1.17 -80.45
N ARG A 415 49.85 1.82 -80.38
CA ARG A 415 49.29 2.57 -81.52
C ARG A 415 50.20 3.72 -81.97
N LYS A 416 50.74 4.49 -81.03
CA LYS A 416 51.67 5.58 -81.34
C LYS A 416 52.96 5.05 -81.96
N GLU A 417 53.56 4.00 -81.38
CA GLU A 417 54.76 3.35 -81.93
C GLU A 417 54.52 2.86 -83.38
N THR A 418 53.36 2.25 -83.65
CA THR A 418 52.96 1.83 -85.01
C THR A 418 52.81 3.01 -85.97
N GLU A 419 52.31 4.15 -85.48
CA GLU A 419 52.12 5.37 -86.29
C GLU A 419 53.47 6.07 -86.58
N ASP A 420 54.37 6.11 -85.61
CA ASP A 420 55.75 6.58 -85.76
C ASP A 420 56.53 5.69 -86.78
N GLU A 421 56.44 4.35 -86.66
CA GLU A 421 56.99 3.39 -87.66
C GLU A 421 56.39 3.61 -89.06
N THR A 422 55.09 3.89 -89.15
CA THR A 422 54.41 4.16 -90.44
C THR A 422 54.93 5.44 -91.09
N GLN A 423 55.18 6.50 -90.31
CA GLN A 423 55.79 7.73 -90.81
C GLN A 423 57.22 7.47 -91.33
N GLU A 424 58.00 6.65 -90.63
CA GLU A 424 59.36 6.30 -91.06
C GLU A 424 59.37 5.44 -92.34
N ILE A 425 58.41 4.52 -92.51
CA ILE A 425 58.19 3.81 -93.78
C ILE A 425 57.89 4.78 -94.93
N VAL A 426 57.04 5.79 -94.72
CA VAL A 426 56.73 6.82 -95.74
C VAL A 426 57.97 7.64 -96.10
N ARG A 427 58.81 7.99 -95.12
CA ARG A 427 60.10 8.66 -95.37
C ARG A 427 61.03 7.78 -96.21
N LEU A 428 61.19 6.50 -95.86
CA LEU A 428 62.04 5.57 -96.60
C LEU A 428 61.53 5.35 -98.04
N GLN A 429 60.21 5.30 -98.25
CA GLN A 429 59.62 5.25 -99.60
C GLN A 429 59.97 6.48 -100.43
N HIS A 430 60.01 7.67 -99.82
CA HIS A 430 60.41 8.90 -100.50
C HIS A 430 61.89 8.88 -100.92
N GLU A 431 62.79 8.47 -100.01
CA GLU A 431 64.23 8.32 -100.30
C GLU A 431 64.47 7.30 -101.44
N LEU A 432 63.75 6.18 -101.45
CA LEU A 432 63.86 5.14 -102.49
C LEU A 432 63.33 5.61 -103.87
N GLU A 433 62.28 6.44 -103.91
CA GLU A 433 61.78 7.05 -105.14
C GLU A 433 62.76 8.07 -105.74
N VAL A 434 63.50 8.81 -104.90
CA VAL A 434 64.59 9.71 -105.34
C VAL A 434 65.74 8.92 -105.97
N GLU A 435 66.20 7.85 -105.32
CA GLU A 435 67.22 6.94 -105.87
C GLU A 435 66.79 6.29 -107.20
N ARG A 436 65.51 5.88 -107.32
CA ARG A 436 64.99 5.32 -108.58
C ARG A 436 65.07 6.34 -109.73
N LYS A 437 64.81 7.62 -109.46
CA LYS A 437 64.93 8.70 -110.46
C LYS A 437 66.39 8.96 -110.84
N ALA A 438 67.32 8.95 -109.89
CA ALA A 438 68.75 9.08 -110.16
C ALA A 438 69.27 7.97 -111.10
N LEU A 439 68.91 6.71 -110.83
CA LEU A 439 69.27 5.57 -111.68
C LEU A 439 68.66 5.64 -113.09
N SER A 440 67.44 6.19 -113.22
CA SER A 440 66.82 6.44 -114.52
C SER A 440 67.61 7.42 -115.37
N MET A 441 68.12 8.51 -114.78
CA MET A 441 68.92 9.51 -115.51
C MET A 441 70.28 8.95 -115.93
N ALA A 442 70.94 8.19 -115.07
CA ALA A 442 72.23 7.56 -115.38
C ALA A 442 72.15 6.58 -116.56
N ARG A 443 71.02 5.87 -116.71
CA ARG A 443 70.80 4.94 -117.82
C ARG A 443 70.65 5.64 -119.17
N ALA A 444 69.86 6.72 -119.23
CA ALA A 444 69.65 7.48 -120.47
C ALA A 444 70.97 8.04 -121.02
N TRP A 445 71.84 8.55 -120.14
CA TRP A 445 73.17 9.06 -120.52
C TRP A 445 74.07 7.98 -121.17
N ALA A 446 74.05 6.75 -120.62
CA ALA A 446 74.85 5.65 -121.17
C ALA A 446 74.36 5.14 -122.54
N GLU A 447 73.06 5.25 -122.83
CA GLU A 447 72.47 4.82 -124.10
C GLU A 447 72.79 5.81 -125.25
N ASP A 448 72.90 7.11 -124.97
CA ASP A 448 73.29 8.14 -125.97
C ASP A 448 74.78 8.10 -126.35
N GLU A 449 75.68 7.87 -125.39
CA GLU A 449 77.13 7.81 -125.65
C GLU A 449 77.48 6.61 -126.56
N ALA A 450 76.79 5.47 -126.38
CA ALA A 450 76.94 4.29 -127.21
C ALA A 450 76.44 4.48 -128.67
N LYS A 451 75.71 5.56 -128.96
CA LYS A 451 75.20 5.87 -130.30
C LYS A 451 76.26 6.62 -131.13
N ARG A 452 76.84 7.69 -130.56
CA ARG A 452 77.93 8.47 -131.19
C ARG A 452 79.15 7.61 -131.56
N ALA A 453 79.52 6.64 -130.72
CA ALA A 453 80.64 5.74 -131.01
C ALA A 453 80.43 4.83 -132.26
N ARG A 454 79.18 4.49 -132.61
CA ARG A 454 78.89 3.64 -133.79
C ARG A 454 78.94 4.43 -135.10
N GLU A 455 78.67 5.73 -135.05
CA GLU A 455 78.69 6.60 -136.22
C GLU A 455 80.14 6.89 -136.67
N GLN A 456 81.07 7.06 -135.71
CA GLN A 456 82.50 7.24 -136.02
C GLN A 456 83.18 6.00 -136.63
N ALA A 457 82.77 4.78 -136.23
CA ALA A 457 83.31 3.55 -136.79
C ALA A 457 82.98 3.39 -138.29
N LYS A 458 81.77 3.80 -138.70
CA LYS A 458 81.29 3.61 -140.08
C LYS A 458 82.00 4.52 -141.09
N ALA A 459 82.33 5.74 -140.69
CA ALA A 459 83.04 6.70 -141.53
C ALA A 459 84.50 6.30 -141.86
N LEU A 460 85.13 5.47 -141.03
CA LEU A 460 86.51 5.00 -141.25
C LEU A 460 86.60 3.81 -142.22
N GLU A 461 85.54 3.04 -142.39
CA GLU A 461 85.51 1.87 -143.27
C GLU A 461 85.23 2.28 -144.73
N GLU A 462 84.33 3.25 -144.94
CA GLU A 462 84.01 3.81 -146.27
C GLU A 462 85.20 4.58 -146.89
N ALA A 463 86.08 5.18 -146.07
CA ALA A 463 87.32 5.80 -146.53
C ALA A 463 88.38 4.80 -147.03
N ARG A 464 88.25 3.51 -146.70
CA ARG A 464 89.25 2.47 -147.01
C ARG A 464 89.03 1.81 -148.36
N GLU A 465 87.78 1.63 -148.79
CA GLU A 465 87.44 0.99 -150.07
C GLU A 465 87.61 1.91 -151.30
N GLN A 466 87.61 3.23 -151.10
CA GLN A 466 87.71 4.20 -152.21
C GLN A 466 89.13 4.28 -152.81
N CYS A 467 90.18 3.97 -152.02
CA CYS A 467 91.58 4.09 -152.44
C CYS A 467 92.12 2.88 -153.23
N GLU A 468 91.51 1.69 -153.14
CA GLU A 468 92.02 0.49 -153.84
C GLU A 468 91.76 0.48 -155.36
N ARG A 469 90.92 1.38 -155.88
CA ARG A 469 90.57 1.43 -157.32
C ARG A 469 91.37 2.43 -158.17
N GLN A 470 92.22 3.25 -157.55
CA GLN A 470 93.02 4.26 -158.25
C GLN A 470 94.49 4.15 -157.83
N GLY A 471 95.25 3.36 -158.59
CA GLY A 471 96.61 2.95 -158.22
C GLY A 471 97.60 4.12 -158.12
N VAL A 472 97.84 4.58 -156.88
CA VAL A 472 98.88 5.56 -156.55
C VAL A 472 99.71 5.04 -155.37
N LYS A 473 101.02 5.07 -155.54
CA LYS A 473 102.01 4.79 -154.48
C LYS A 473 102.19 6.05 -153.63
N VAL A 474 101.74 6.03 -152.37
CA VAL A 474 101.93 7.14 -151.43
C VAL A 474 102.92 6.73 -150.34
N VAL A 475 104.02 7.48 -150.25
CA VAL A 475 104.98 7.49 -149.14
C VAL A 475 105.06 8.94 -148.66
N VAL A 476 104.53 9.18 -147.46
CA VAL A 476 104.63 10.39 -146.62
C VAL A 476 104.33 9.86 -145.21
N ASP A 477 105.24 9.75 -144.23
CA ASP A 477 106.44 10.52 -143.86
C ASP A 477 106.14 11.88 -143.19
N ASN A 478 107.10 12.37 -142.40
CA ASN A 478 106.84 13.21 -141.23
C ASN A 478 106.67 14.72 -141.51
N ASP A 479 106.19 15.39 -140.46
CA ASP A 479 106.36 16.80 -140.11
C ASP A 479 105.59 17.92 -140.85
N LEU A 480 104.88 18.70 -140.01
CA LEU A 480 104.59 20.15 -140.00
C LEU A 480 103.48 20.32 -138.93
N HIS A 481 103.73 20.61 -137.64
CA HIS A 481 104.23 21.89 -137.10
C HIS A 481 103.37 23.08 -137.61
N GLU A 482 102.72 23.91 -136.80
CA GLU A 482 103.13 24.56 -135.53
C GLU A 482 101.96 24.89 -134.58
N GLU A 483 102.29 25.09 -133.29
CA GLU A 483 101.73 26.04 -132.29
C GLU A 483 100.18 26.12 -132.05
N SER A 484 99.65 26.27 -130.82
CA SER A 484 100.23 26.81 -129.56
C SER A 484 99.52 26.29 -128.29
N VAL A 485 100.28 26.01 -127.22
CA VAL A 485 100.20 26.61 -125.85
C VAL A 485 98.79 26.82 -125.22
N ALA A 486 98.42 26.37 -123.99
CA ALA A 486 99.19 25.98 -122.79
C ALA A 486 98.43 25.00 -121.84
N GLY A 487 99.17 24.40 -120.88
CA GLY A 487 98.66 23.95 -119.57
C GLY A 487 98.16 22.49 -119.52
N ASP A 488 99.01 21.50 -119.26
CA ASP A 488 99.49 21.05 -117.92
C ASP A 488 98.36 20.45 -117.03
N THR A 489 98.45 19.24 -116.45
CA THR A 489 99.64 18.40 -116.18
C THR A 489 99.33 16.87 -116.19
N TRP A 490 99.89 16.13 -117.16
CA TRP A 490 100.46 14.76 -117.06
C TRP A 490 99.58 13.54 -116.66
N VAL A 491 99.87 12.29 -117.08
CA VAL A 491 100.43 11.68 -118.32
C VAL A 491 100.27 10.14 -118.22
N ASN A 492 100.11 9.43 -119.34
CA ASN A 492 100.24 7.97 -119.52
C ASN A 492 99.44 6.99 -118.61
N VAL A 493 98.24 6.57 -119.05
CA VAL A 493 97.76 5.17 -118.86
C VAL A 493 97.01 4.72 -120.12
N GLY A 494 97.72 4.08 -121.07
CA GLY A 494 97.27 3.89 -122.45
C GLY A 494 97.17 2.45 -122.97
N LYS A 495 97.23 1.44 -122.10
CA LYS A 495 96.86 0.03 -122.37
C LYS A 495 96.80 -0.73 -121.03
N GLN A 496 96.03 -1.83 -121.00
CA GLN A 496 96.04 -2.85 -119.92
C GLN A 496 95.27 -2.56 -118.59
N VAL A 497 94.35 -1.58 -118.50
CA VAL A 497 93.70 -1.19 -117.22
C VAL A 497 92.16 -1.38 -117.15
N ALA A 498 91.49 -1.84 -118.22
CA ALA A 498 90.02 -1.91 -118.26
C ALA A 498 89.35 -3.02 -117.41
N VAL A 499 90.09 -4.02 -116.91
CA VAL A 499 89.52 -5.17 -116.17
C VAL A 499 89.73 -5.05 -114.65
N GLU A 500 90.90 -4.56 -114.20
CA GLU A 500 91.28 -4.54 -112.78
C GLU A 500 90.51 -3.47 -111.96
N GLY A 501 90.16 -2.34 -112.58
CA GLY A 501 89.29 -1.32 -111.96
C GLY A 501 87.86 -1.81 -111.68
N THR A 502 87.39 -2.81 -112.43
CA THR A 502 86.07 -3.41 -112.26
C THR A 502 86.08 -4.45 -111.12
N ILE A 503 87.17 -5.20 -110.99
CA ILE A 503 87.40 -6.17 -109.90
C ILE A 503 87.47 -5.46 -108.55
N SER A 504 88.34 -4.45 -108.42
CA SER A 504 88.52 -3.68 -107.18
C SER A 504 87.25 -2.95 -106.73
N ARG A 505 86.50 -2.32 -107.65
CA ARG A 505 85.21 -1.68 -107.34
C ARG A 505 84.14 -2.69 -106.90
N GLY A 506 84.16 -3.91 -107.44
CA GLY A 506 83.31 -5.02 -107.00
C GLY A 506 83.62 -5.50 -105.58
N GLU A 507 84.91 -5.62 -105.24
CA GLU A 507 85.36 -5.98 -103.89
C GLU A 507 84.99 -4.90 -102.84
N THR A 508 85.11 -3.61 -103.18
CA THR A 508 84.63 -2.51 -102.32
C THR A 508 83.11 -2.57 -102.08
N LEU A 509 82.32 -2.96 -103.09
CA LEU A 509 80.87 -3.09 -102.98
C LEU A 509 80.46 -4.29 -102.10
N VAL A 510 81.16 -5.42 -102.24
CA VAL A 510 81.01 -6.59 -101.34
C VAL A 510 81.32 -6.21 -99.88
N GLY A 511 82.33 -5.36 -99.64
CA GLY A 511 82.62 -4.83 -98.32
C GLY A 511 81.43 -4.08 -97.70
N LYS A 512 80.85 -3.12 -98.45
CA LYS A 512 79.69 -2.34 -97.98
C LYS A 512 78.42 -3.21 -97.78
N LEU A 513 78.16 -4.16 -98.68
CA LEU A 513 77.02 -5.08 -98.56
C LEU A 513 77.15 -6.02 -97.36
N LYS A 514 78.37 -6.45 -97.00
CA LYS A 514 78.61 -7.22 -95.76
C LYS A 514 78.37 -6.42 -94.49
N ILE A 515 78.66 -5.12 -94.50
CA ILE A 515 78.37 -4.22 -93.36
C ILE A 515 76.85 -4.10 -93.19
N LEU A 516 76.11 -3.78 -94.25
CA LEU A 516 74.64 -3.73 -94.23
C LEU A 516 74.00 -5.08 -93.83
N ALA A 517 74.55 -6.22 -94.28
CA ALA A 517 74.11 -7.55 -93.85
C ALA A 517 74.31 -7.82 -92.33
N SER A 518 75.22 -7.09 -91.68
CA SER A 518 75.45 -7.22 -90.24
C SER A 518 74.47 -6.39 -89.40
N GLU A 519 73.88 -5.33 -89.97
CA GLU A 519 72.94 -4.41 -89.32
C GLU A 519 71.49 -4.89 -89.40
N VAL A 520 71.13 -5.70 -90.40
CA VAL A 520 69.77 -6.20 -90.62
C VAL A 520 69.62 -7.68 -90.17
N LYS A 521 68.44 -8.08 -89.66
CA LYS A 521 68.13 -9.45 -89.20
C LYS A 521 66.96 -10.08 -89.97
N GLY A 522 66.92 -11.41 -90.00
CA GLY A 522 65.86 -12.21 -90.63
C GLY A 522 66.09 -12.50 -92.11
N LYS A 523 65.01 -12.76 -92.86
CA LYS A 523 65.05 -13.20 -94.27
C LYS A 523 65.74 -12.21 -95.22
N SER A 524 65.72 -10.92 -94.88
CA SER A 524 66.45 -9.86 -95.60
C SER A 524 67.96 -10.09 -95.57
N ARG A 525 68.53 -10.50 -94.43
CA ARG A 525 69.96 -10.82 -94.30
C ARG A 525 70.37 -12.00 -95.16
N GLU A 526 69.60 -13.10 -95.14
CA GLU A 526 69.85 -14.25 -96.02
C GLU A 526 69.81 -13.89 -97.51
N PHE A 527 68.96 -12.93 -97.88
CA PHE A 527 68.87 -12.43 -99.25
C PHE A 527 70.08 -11.58 -99.64
N ILE A 528 70.56 -10.71 -98.74
CA ILE A 528 71.79 -9.92 -98.94
C ILE A 528 73.02 -10.83 -99.03
N ASP A 529 73.15 -11.86 -98.17
CA ASP A 529 74.26 -12.81 -98.24
C ASP A 529 74.28 -13.60 -99.56
N LYS A 530 73.11 -14.00 -100.09
CA LYS A 530 73.01 -14.60 -101.44
C LYS A 530 73.47 -13.65 -102.56
N ILE A 531 73.16 -12.36 -102.45
CA ILE A 531 73.63 -11.34 -103.40
C ILE A 531 75.16 -11.19 -103.31
N VAL A 532 75.73 -11.13 -102.10
CA VAL A 532 77.18 -11.09 -101.88
C VAL A 532 77.89 -12.29 -102.51
N GLN A 533 77.40 -13.51 -102.28
CA GLN A 533 77.96 -14.73 -102.88
C GLN A 533 77.92 -14.68 -104.43
N ARG A 534 76.83 -14.16 -105.02
CA ARG A 534 76.71 -14.05 -106.48
C ARG A 534 77.69 -13.03 -107.09
N ILE A 535 77.94 -11.92 -106.40
CA ILE A 535 78.94 -10.92 -106.82
C ILE A 535 80.37 -11.49 -106.70
N GLN A 536 80.69 -12.21 -105.62
CA GLN A 536 82.00 -12.87 -105.46
C GLN A 536 82.27 -13.94 -106.54
N TYR A 537 81.24 -14.67 -106.96
CA TYR A 537 81.34 -15.59 -108.09
C TYR A 537 81.65 -14.86 -109.41
N LEU A 538 80.96 -13.74 -109.69
CA LEU A 538 81.22 -12.92 -110.88
C LEU A 538 82.64 -12.33 -110.91
N ILE A 539 83.16 -11.86 -109.77
CA ILE A 539 84.56 -11.38 -109.64
C ILE A 539 85.55 -12.52 -109.98
N SER A 540 85.25 -13.73 -109.52
CA SER A 540 86.08 -14.92 -109.77
C SER A 540 86.08 -15.34 -111.25
N VAL A 541 84.93 -15.23 -111.94
CA VAL A 541 84.81 -15.45 -113.40
C VAL A 541 85.57 -14.37 -114.19
N LEU A 542 85.47 -13.09 -113.80
CA LEU A 542 86.22 -12.00 -114.42
C LEU A 542 87.73 -12.17 -114.27
N ARG A 543 88.21 -12.58 -113.09
CA ARG A 543 89.62 -12.88 -112.84
C ARG A 543 90.13 -14.03 -113.72
N LYS A 544 89.32 -15.08 -113.91
CA LYS A 544 89.65 -16.19 -114.83
C LYS A 544 89.72 -15.74 -116.30
N TRP A 545 88.78 -14.88 -116.73
CA TRP A 545 88.77 -14.33 -118.09
C TRP A 545 89.97 -13.43 -118.37
N ALA A 546 90.43 -12.67 -117.37
CA ALA A 546 91.68 -11.89 -117.46
C ALA A 546 92.93 -12.76 -117.66
N SER A 547 92.95 -13.98 -117.08
CA SER A 547 94.04 -14.94 -117.29
C SER A 547 93.99 -15.62 -118.66
N ASP A 548 92.80 -16.04 -119.12
CA ASP A 548 92.65 -16.73 -120.42
C ASP A 548 92.90 -15.80 -121.63
N ALA A 549 92.74 -14.48 -121.47
CA ALA A 549 93.03 -13.49 -122.51
C ALA A 549 94.54 -13.29 -122.79
N GLY A 550 95.43 -13.73 -121.88
CA GLY A 550 96.89 -13.61 -122.03
C GLY A 550 97.56 -14.79 -122.73
N ALA A 551 96.85 -15.91 -122.95
CA ALA A 551 97.45 -17.20 -123.32
C ALA A 551 96.92 -17.81 -124.63
N LYS A 552 96.18 -17.04 -125.46
CA LYS A 552 95.60 -17.51 -126.74
C LYS A 552 95.83 -16.54 -127.90
N ALA A 553 97.07 -16.09 -128.06
CA ALA A 553 97.55 -15.30 -129.20
C ALA A 553 98.92 -15.81 -129.65
N GLU A 554 98.96 -17.10 -129.99
CA GLU A 554 100.12 -17.83 -130.51
C GLU A 554 100.15 -17.76 -132.05
N GLU A 555 101.07 -18.53 -132.64
CA GLU A 555 101.35 -18.89 -134.03
C GLU A 555 100.21 -18.93 -135.09
N LEU A 556 100.64 -19.20 -136.33
CA LEU A 556 99.86 -19.49 -137.55
C LEU A 556 99.37 -18.29 -138.37
N LYS A 557 100.37 -17.51 -138.78
CA LYS A 557 100.45 -16.99 -140.14
C LYS A 557 100.76 -18.15 -141.11
N ASP A 558 99.98 -18.24 -142.19
CA ASP A 558 100.16 -19.11 -143.38
C ASP A 558 100.15 -20.65 -143.20
N GLY A 559 99.24 -21.32 -143.92
CA GLY A 559 99.07 -22.78 -143.90
C GLY A 559 97.86 -23.22 -144.73
N ALA A 560 97.85 -22.90 -146.03
CA ALA A 560 96.69 -23.07 -146.90
C ALA A 560 96.21 -24.53 -147.01
N VAL A 561 94.91 -24.70 -147.31
CA VAL A 561 94.16 -25.94 -147.61
C VAL A 561 93.28 -26.51 -146.47
N LEU A 562 92.05 -26.87 -146.88
CA LEU A 562 91.00 -27.72 -146.26
C LEU A 562 90.08 -27.20 -145.13
N LYS A 563 88.78 -27.20 -145.47
CA LYS A 563 87.60 -27.13 -144.59
C LYS A 563 87.34 -28.46 -143.87
N ALA A 564 87.01 -28.40 -142.58
CA ALA A 564 86.06 -29.27 -141.87
C ALA A 564 85.67 -28.55 -140.57
N ARG A 565 84.44 -28.08 -140.31
CA ARG A 565 83.11 -28.73 -140.29
C ARG A 565 83.00 -29.87 -139.25
N GLY A 566 82.69 -29.48 -138.01
CA GLY A 566 82.27 -30.32 -136.88
C GLY A 566 82.28 -29.43 -135.63
N SER A 567 81.16 -28.97 -135.05
CA SER A 567 79.92 -29.64 -134.60
C SER A 567 80.11 -30.45 -133.31
N VAL A 568 78.99 -30.59 -132.57
CA VAL A 568 78.78 -31.19 -131.23
C VAL A 568 78.76 -30.11 -130.13
N GLN A 569 77.67 -29.36 -129.96
CA GLN A 569 76.34 -29.76 -129.42
C GLN A 569 76.26 -29.49 -127.91
N GLU A 570 75.64 -28.36 -127.55
CA GLU A 570 74.66 -28.27 -126.48
C GLU A 570 73.98 -26.89 -126.48
N MET A 571 72.90 -26.75 -125.69
CA MET A 571 72.15 -25.51 -125.44
C MET A 571 71.19 -25.03 -126.56
N GLN A 572 70.08 -25.74 -126.73
CA GLN A 572 68.80 -25.09 -127.06
C GLN A 572 67.60 -25.87 -126.47
N GLN A 573 66.88 -25.22 -125.53
CA GLN A 573 65.55 -25.60 -125.01
C GLN A 573 65.52 -26.93 -124.21
N THR A 574 64.71 -27.17 -123.18
CA THR A 574 63.38 -26.66 -122.77
C THR A 574 63.30 -26.49 -121.25
N THR A 575 62.79 -25.39 -120.71
CA THR A 575 61.37 -25.20 -120.36
C THR A 575 60.79 -26.19 -119.32
N ALA A 576 61.18 -26.04 -118.04
CA ALA A 576 60.33 -26.28 -116.86
C ALA A 576 61.04 -25.74 -115.61
N GLY A 577 60.61 -24.59 -115.08
CA GLY A 577 61.28 -23.93 -113.94
C GLY A 577 61.10 -24.70 -112.63
N PHE A 578 62.20 -25.14 -112.02
CA PHE A 578 62.18 -25.77 -110.70
C PHE A 578 62.01 -24.72 -109.57
N SER A 579 61.08 -25.02 -108.66
CA SER A 579 60.96 -24.49 -107.28
C SER A 579 60.98 -22.97 -107.05
N SER A 580 59.81 -22.35 -106.88
CA SER A 580 59.58 -21.32 -105.85
C SER A 580 58.08 -21.05 -105.57
N ALA A 581 57.78 -20.61 -104.34
CA ALA A 581 56.48 -20.15 -103.80
C ALA A 581 55.33 -21.18 -103.77
N VAL A 582 54.55 -21.37 -102.69
CA VAL A 582 54.05 -20.45 -101.63
C VAL A 582 53.03 -19.44 -102.17
N LYS A 583 51.93 -19.99 -102.71
CA LYS A 583 50.59 -19.44 -102.96
C LYS A 583 49.76 -20.60 -103.55
N GLU A 584 48.45 -20.76 -103.38
CA GLU A 584 47.38 -19.91 -102.86
C GLU A 584 46.21 -20.84 -102.42
N GLY A 585 45.29 -20.44 -101.53
CA GLY A 585 44.18 -21.35 -101.18
C GLY A 585 43.31 -21.06 -99.95
N ALA A 586 43.12 -19.81 -99.55
CA ALA A 586 42.23 -19.50 -98.42
C ALA A 586 40.74 -19.60 -98.80
N LYS A 587 40.00 -20.60 -98.26
CA LYS A 587 38.60 -20.48 -97.78
C LYS A 587 38.03 -21.81 -97.23
N ARG A 588 37.00 -21.68 -96.37
CA ARG A 588 36.36 -22.71 -95.51
C ARG A 588 37.26 -23.04 -94.30
N VAL A 589 37.04 -22.55 -93.08
CA VAL A 589 35.81 -22.03 -92.42
C VAL A 589 34.68 -23.07 -92.42
N ALA A 590 34.71 -23.96 -91.43
CA ALA A 590 33.57 -24.55 -90.70
C ALA A 590 34.04 -25.87 -90.05
N GLY A 591 34.07 -25.92 -88.72
CA GLY A 591 34.54 -27.09 -87.95
C GLY A 591 35.71 -26.74 -87.04
N ASP A 592 35.38 -26.37 -85.80
CA ASP A 592 36.04 -26.80 -84.55
C ASP A 592 35.52 -25.99 -83.34
N CYS A 593 34.19 -25.89 -83.24
CA CYS A 593 33.47 -25.53 -82.02
C CYS A 593 32.62 -26.72 -81.56
N ARG A 594 33.23 -27.91 -81.47
CA ARG A 594 32.56 -29.16 -81.08
C ARG A 594 33.40 -30.07 -80.17
N GLU A 595 34.36 -29.53 -79.41
CA GLU A 595 35.12 -30.33 -78.45
C GLU A 595 35.48 -29.55 -77.17
N GLY A 596 34.47 -28.96 -76.53
CA GLY A 596 34.65 -28.22 -75.27
C GLY A 596 33.45 -28.15 -74.33
N VAL A 597 32.32 -28.78 -74.65
CA VAL A 597 31.02 -28.58 -73.96
C VAL A 597 30.63 -29.75 -73.04
N GLU A 598 31.33 -30.90 -73.09
CA GLU A 598 30.89 -32.13 -72.39
C GLU A 598 31.71 -32.52 -71.13
N LYS A 599 32.65 -31.68 -70.65
CA LYS A 599 33.54 -32.05 -69.53
C LYS A 599 33.70 -31.02 -68.39
N LEU A 600 32.66 -30.25 -68.08
CA LEU A 600 32.58 -29.57 -66.77
C LEU A 600 31.24 -29.69 -66.01
N THR A 601 30.28 -30.46 -66.54
CA THR A 601 28.97 -30.70 -65.88
C THR A 601 29.02 -31.81 -64.81
N GLN A 602 30.02 -31.77 -63.91
CA GLN A 602 30.11 -32.76 -62.83
C GLN A 602 30.79 -32.29 -61.52
N ARG A 603 30.84 -30.98 -61.24
CA ARG A 603 31.31 -30.45 -59.94
C ARG A 603 30.58 -29.20 -59.42
N PHE A 604 29.24 -29.18 -59.45
CA PHE A 604 28.46 -28.38 -58.49
C PHE A 604 27.19 -29.13 -58.07
N ARG A 605 27.27 -29.77 -56.91
CA ARG A 605 26.13 -30.34 -56.18
C ARG A 605 26.31 -30.02 -54.70
N THR A 606 25.90 -28.80 -54.34
CA THR A 606 25.63 -28.28 -52.99
C THR A 606 24.63 -27.17 -53.16
#